data_AF-A0A0X8CF32-F1
#
_entry.id   AF-A0A0X8CF32-F1
#
_cell.length_a   1.000
_cell.length_b   1.000
_cell.length_c   1.000
_cell.angle_alpha   90.00
_cell.angle_beta   90.00
_cell.angle_gamma   90.00
#
_symmetry.space_group_name_H-M   'P 1'
#
loop_
_entity.id
_entity.type
_entity.pdbx_description
1 polymer ?
#
loop_
_entity_poly.entity_id
_entity_poly.type
_entity_poly.pdbx_seq_one_letter_code
_entity_poly.pdbx_strand_id
1 'polypeptide(L)'
;MPLNNTELLYYDANILRLPADKRKEYHAQVDRLIAELSRSIRDKTTIKITKVVKAGSFAKFTILRKTSTDPVDVDVVFYISGKSVDTETLQTLNDTIYKLLIEIYPNKDVEDFEIQRKAATVSFVSSGLSVDVVPVIEDPNKPGYGWQFDLQDGSAMETCAPCQIQFVRDRKNEDGDFRTLVRLAKKWRNHAELKALKSFIIELIMAYILDKEGKSGSIERRFRRFLLYIAQSGLKDTISFPENAAPLGMFSDPVVIIDPVNSKNNVASRITEAERAAIVAAAEAAWEAAHFASAEDDNDVWKELFGPRFRVEEDA
;
A
#
# COMPACT_ATOMS: atom_id res chain seq x y z
N MET A 1 32.73 2.95 3.99
CA MET A 1 32.08 3.58 2.87
C MET A 1 30.58 3.57 3.10
N PRO A 2 29.86 4.66 2.78
CA PRO A 2 28.41 4.66 2.78
C PRO A 2 27.86 3.46 1.99
N LEU A 3 26.69 2.95 2.39
CA LEU A 3 26.07 1.81 1.72
C LEU A 3 25.91 2.10 0.25
N ASN A 4 26.53 1.25 -0.57
CA ASN A 4 26.46 1.38 -2.01
C ASN A 4 25.13 0.80 -2.53
N ASN A 5 24.83 1.10 -3.79
CA ASN A 5 23.56 0.64 -4.38
C ASN A 5 23.48 -0.89 -4.47
N THR A 6 24.58 -1.59 -4.70
CA THR A 6 24.61 -3.05 -4.80
C THR A 6 24.21 -3.69 -3.47
N GLU A 7 24.73 -3.19 -2.36
CA GLU A 7 24.40 -3.63 -0.99
C GLU A 7 22.91 -3.45 -0.67
N LEU A 8 22.35 -2.28 -0.96
CA LEU A 8 20.92 -2.03 -0.74
C LEU A 8 20.02 -2.81 -1.69
N LEU A 9 20.46 -3.05 -2.93
CA LEU A 9 19.76 -3.92 -3.87
C LEU A 9 19.80 -5.39 -3.44
N TYR A 10 20.91 -5.83 -2.84
CA TYR A 10 21.00 -7.15 -2.22
C TYR A 10 20.01 -7.25 -1.06
N TYR A 11 20.01 -6.29 -0.14
CA TYR A 11 19.08 -6.27 1.00
C TYR A 11 17.62 -6.33 0.52
N ASP A 12 17.31 -5.53 -0.52
CA ASP A 12 15.99 -5.52 -1.12
C ASP A 12 15.61 -6.87 -1.73
N ALA A 13 16.47 -7.44 -2.58
CA ALA A 13 16.17 -8.68 -3.29
C ALA A 13 16.07 -9.88 -2.32
N ASN A 14 16.94 -9.94 -1.32
CA ASN A 14 17.13 -11.13 -0.49
C ASN A 14 16.39 -11.08 0.84
N ILE A 15 15.95 -9.91 1.31
CA ILE A 15 15.25 -9.77 2.59
C ILE A 15 13.90 -9.08 2.44
N LEU A 16 13.85 -7.92 1.79
CA LEU A 16 12.64 -7.09 1.80
C LEU A 16 11.60 -7.53 0.78
N ARG A 17 12.02 -7.84 -0.44
CA ARG A 17 11.12 -8.07 -1.57
C ARG A 17 10.54 -9.48 -1.48
N LEU A 18 9.26 -9.59 -1.82
CA LEU A 18 8.63 -10.87 -2.06
C LEU A 18 9.35 -11.60 -3.23
N PRO A 19 9.89 -12.82 -3.00
CA PRO A 19 10.56 -13.61 -4.03
C PRO A 19 9.69 -13.89 -5.26
N ALA A 20 10.30 -14.06 -6.42
CA ALA A 20 9.60 -14.20 -7.69
C ALA A 20 8.75 -15.48 -7.78
N ASP A 21 9.24 -16.59 -7.23
CA ASP A 21 8.55 -17.87 -7.09
C ASP A 21 7.30 -17.72 -6.20
N LYS A 22 7.43 -17.10 -5.03
CA LYS A 22 6.29 -16.81 -4.13
C LYS A 22 5.29 -15.85 -4.73
N ARG A 23 5.76 -14.86 -5.48
CA ARG A 23 4.89 -13.96 -6.23
C ARG A 23 4.09 -14.72 -7.29
N LYS A 24 4.72 -15.65 -8.02
CA LYS A 24 4.06 -16.49 -9.03
C LYS A 24 3.01 -17.40 -8.38
N GLU A 25 3.34 -18.00 -7.24
CA GLU A 25 2.42 -18.80 -6.42
C GLU A 25 1.18 -17.99 -6.02
N TYR A 26 1.38 -16.81 -5.42
CA TYR A 26 0.29 -15.93 -4.99
C TYR A 26 -0.54 -15.42 -6.16
N HIS A 27 0.08 -15.09 -7.31
CA HIS A 27 -0.66 -14.74 -8.51
C HIS A 27 -1.60 -15.87 -8.95
N ALA A 28 -1.08 -17.10 -9.06
CA ALA A 28 -1.88 -18.24 -9.48
C ALA A 28 -3.02 -18.55 -8.50
N GLN A 29 -2.79 -18.37 -7.20
CA GLN A 29 -3.82 -18.56 -6.19
C GLN A 29 -4.93 -17.52 -6.27
N VAL A 30 -4.56 -16.25 -6.43
CA VAL A 30 -5.54 -15.17 -6.61
C VAL A 30 -6.29 -15.32 -7.94
N ASP A 31 -5.63 -15.76 -9.01
CA ASP A 31 -6.30 -16.03 -10.29
C ASP A 31 -7.33 -17.15 -10.19
N ARG A 32 -7.03 -18.22 -9.44
CA ARG A 32 -8.02 -19.28 -9.15
C ARG A 32 -9.21 -18.72 -8.37
N LEU A 33 -8.97 -17.93 -7.32
CA LEU A 33 -10.02 -17.27 -6.56
C LEU A 33 -10.92 -16.42 -7.46
N ILE A 34 -10.33 -15.55 -8.29
CA ILE A 34 -11.07 -14.68 -9.22
C ILE A 34 -11.88 -15.52 -10.22
N ALA A 35 -11.32 -16.61 -10.75
CA ALA A 35 -12.00 -17.48 -11.70
C ALA A 35 -13.21 -18.20 -11.08
N GLU A 36 -13.07 -18.72 -9.86
CA GLU A 36 -14.15 -19.38 -9.13
C GLU A 36 -15.28 -18.40 -8.75
N LEU A 37 -14.92 -17.20 -8.27
CA LEU A 37 -15.86 -16.10 -8.06
C LEU A 37 -16.62 -15.72 -9.33
N SER A 38 -15.89 -15.51 -10.41
CA SER A 38 -16.49 -15.13 -11.70
C SER A 38 -17.42 -16.20 -12.25
N ARG A 39 -17.24 -17.48 -11.88
CA ARG A 39 -18.16 -18.56 -12.25
C ARG A 39 -19.42 -18.52 -11.39
N SER A 40 -19.26 -18.51 -10.06
CA SER A 40 -20.39 -18.50 -9.11
C SER A 40 -21.35 -17.32 -9.32
N ILE A 41 -20.81 -16.15 -9.67
CA ILE A 41 -21.61 -14.93 -9.88
C ILE A 41 -22.44 -14.98 -11.17
N ARG A 42 -21.99 -15.68 -12.22
CA ARG A 42 -22.77 -15.80 -13.48
C ARG A 42 -24.06 -16.57 -13.28
N ASP A 43 -24.07 -17.47 -12.32
CA ASP A 43 -25.17 -18.42 -12.09
C ASP A 43 -26.18 -17.91 -11.03
N LYS A 44 -25.89 -16.79 -10.34
CA LYS A 44 -26.69 -16.28 -9.20
C LYS A 44 -26.88 -14.76 -9.25
N THR A 45 -28.13 -14.31 -9.34
CA THR A 45 -28.56 -12.96 -9.76
C THR A 45 -28.49 -11.84 -8.70
N THR A 46 -27.76 -11.98 -7.59
CA THR A 46 -27.84 -10.99 -6.49
C THR A 46 -26.93 -9.77 -6.68
N ILE A 47 -25.75 -9.94 -7.29
CA ILE A 47 -24.85 -8.85 -7.68
C ILE A 47 -24.17 -9.15 -9.01
N LYS A 48 -23.84 -8.09 -9.76
CA LYS A 48 -23.09 -8.21 -11.01
C LYS A 48 -21.70 -7.61 -10.87
N ILE A 49 -20.70 -8.47 -10.75
CA ILE A 49 -19.29 -8.08 -10.76
C ILE A 49 -18.81 -7.98 -12.21
N THR A 50 -18.45 -6.78 -12.63
CA THR A 50 -18.02 -6.51 -14.02
C THR A 50 -16.52 -6.63 -14.19
N LYS A 51 -15.77 -6.37 -13.12
CA LYS A 51 -14.31 -6.36 -13.15
C LYS A 51 -13.73 -6.70 -11.79
N VAL A 52 -12.62 -7.45 -11.82
CA VAL A 52 -11.82 -7.76 -10.64
C VAL A 52 -10.38 -7.31 -10.88
N VAL A 53 -9.82 -6.55 -9.95
CA VAL A 53 -8.48 -5.96 -10.07
C VAL A 53 -7.63 -6.34 -8.88
N LYS A 54 -6.50 -7.04 -9.10
CA LYS A 54 -5.45 -7.17 -8.08
C LYS A 54 -4.91 -5.77 -7.78
N ALA A 55 -4.89 -5.38 -6.52
CA ALA A 55 -4.59 -4.03 -6.07
C ALA A 55 -3.49 -4.02 -4.99
N GLY A 56 -3.37 -2.87 -4.34
CA GLY A 56 -2.49 -2.67 -3.19
C GLY A 56 -1.01 -2.91 -3.49
N SER A 57 -0.26 -3.18 -2.41
CA SER A 57 1.20 -3.28 -2.49
C SER A 57 1.69 -4.47 -3.32
N PHE A 58 0.87 -5.53 -3.40
CA PHE A 58 1.13 -6.67 -4.27
C PHE A 58 1.13 -6.22 -5.73
N ALA A 59 0.04 -5.63 -6.23
CA ALA A 59 -0.05 -5.19 -7.64
C ALA A 59 0.94 -4.06 -7.98
N LYS A 60 1.28 -3.20 -7.02
CA LYS A 60 2.26 -2.12 -7.16
C LYS A 60 3.72 -2.59 -7.12
N PHE A 61 3.97 -3.87 -6.82
CA PHE A 61 5.30 -4.44 -6.57
C PHE A 61 6.04 -3.72 -5.43
N THR A 62 5.35 -3.28 -4.39
CA THR A 62 5.90 -2.64 -3.19
C THR A 62 5.66 -3.47 -1.92
N ILE A 63 5.08 -4.66 -2.05
CA ILE A 63 4.87 -5.62 -0.96
C ILE A 63 6.19 -6.06 -0.33
N LEU A 64 6.20 -6.20 1.00
CA LEU A 64 7.32 -6.78 1.74
C LEU A 64 7.18 -8.32 1.78
N ARG A 65 8.31 -9.01 1.91
CA ARG A 65 8.35 -10.46 2.13
C ARG A 65 7.59 -10.78 3.41
N LYS A 66 6.89 -11.91 3.42
CA LYS A 66 6.19 -12.40 4.61
C LYS A 66 7.17 -12.66 5.75
N THR A 67 6.84 -12.18 6.93
CA THR A 67 7.56 -12.46 8.18
C THR A 67 6.53 -12.51 9.33
N SER A 68 6.93 -12.86 10.54
CA SER A 68 6.03 -12.79 11.70
C SER A 68 5.52 -11.37 11.98
N THR A 69 6.30 -10.35 11.61
CA THR A 69 5.96 -8.93 11.80
C THR A 69 5.39 -8.27 10.54
N ASP A 70 5.51 -8.93 9.39
CA ASP A 70 5.12 -8.41 8.08
C ASP A 70 4.20 -9.44 7.41
N PRO A 71 2.88 -9.41 7.68
CA PRO A 71 1.94 -10.29 6.98
C PRO A 71 1.92 -9.97 5.48
N VAL A 72 1.46 -10.94 4.69
CA VAL A 72 1.26 -10.77 3.26
C VAL A 72 -0.22 -10.87 2.95
N ASP A 73 -0.75 -9.73 2.55
CA ASP A 73 -2.12 -9.56 2.11
C ASP A 73 -2.11 -9.17 0.63
N VAL A 74 -3.00 -9.80 -0.14
CA VAL A 74 -3.26 -9.41 -1.53
C VAL A 74 -4.63 -8.75 -1.59
N ASP A 75 -4.64 -7.45 -1.85
CA ASP A 75 -5.86 -6.72 -2.12
C ASP A 75 -6.42 -7.09 -3.49
N VAL A 76 -7.73 -7.31 -3.56
CA VAL A 76 -8.47 -7.52 -4.80
C VAL A 76 -9.72 -6.64 -4.77
N VAL A 77 -9.86 -5.75 -5.74
CA VAL A 77 -10.99 -4.82 -5.85
C VAL A 77 -12.05 -5.39 -6.77
N PHE A 78 -13.29 -5.46 -6.28
CA PHE A 78 -14.46 -5.95 -7.02
C PHE A 78 -15.31 -4.77 -7.43
N TYR A 79 -15.43 -4.57 -8.74
CA TYR A 79 -16.30 -3.56 -9.33
C TYR A 79 -17.70 -4.14 -9.49
N ILE A 80 -18.65 -3.59 -8.73
CA ILE A 80 -20.02 -4.03 -8.64
C ILE A 80 -20.89 -3.04 -9.44
N SER A 81 -21.57 -3.56 -10.46
CA SER A 81 -22.48 -2.79 -11.31
C SER A 81 -23.94 -2.92 -10.86
N GLY A 82 -24.77 -1.95 -11.24
CA GLY A 82 -26.21 -1.96 -10.96
C GLY A 82 -26.59 -1.68 -9.50
N LYS A 83 -25.64 -1.19 -8.71
CA LYS A 83 -25.83 -0.73 -7.34
C LYS A 83 -25.71 0.79 -7.26
N SER A 84 -26.43 1.41 -6.32
CA SER A 84 -26.38 2.87 -6.11
C SER A 84 -25.64 3.21 -4.82
N VAL A 85 -24.81 4.24 -4.90
CA VAL A 85 -24.08 4.81 -3.76
C VAL A 85 -25.05 5.38 -2.71
N ASP A 86 -26.22 5.86 -3.14
CA ASP A 86 -27.22 6.48 -2.25
C ASP A 86 -27.99 5.45 -1.41
N THR A 87 -28.01 4.18 -1.84
CA THR A 87 -28.83 3.13 -1.22
C THR A 87 -28.01 2.02 -0.57
N GLU A 88 -26.79 1.81 -1.03
CA GLU A 88 -25.90 0.79 -0.48
C GLU A 88 -25.09 1.33 0.70
N THR A 89 -24.60 0.41 1.54
CA THR A 89 -23.65 0.71 2.60
C THR A 89 -22.45 -0.22 2.47
N LEU A 90 -21.36 0.09 3.17
CA LEU A 90 -20.23 -0.82 3.25
C LEU A 90 -20.64 -2.19 3.82
N GLN A 91 -21.53 -2.21 4.81
CA GLN A 91 -22.01 -3.43 5.43
C GLN A 91 -22.77 -4.32 4.44
N THR A 92 -23.73 -3.75 3.69
CA THR A 92 -24.54 -4.52 2.73
C THR A 92 -23.68 -5.10 1.61
N LEU A 93 -22.67 -4.35 1.16
CA LEU A 93 -21.70 -4.82 0.17
C LEU A 93 -20.80 -5.95 0.71
N ASN A 94 -20.26 -5.77 1.92
CA ASN A 94 -19.40 -6.77 2.56
C ASN A 94 -20.17 -8.06 2.86
N ASP A 95 -21.39 -7.98 3.40
CA ASP A 95 -22.24 -9.14 3.68
C ASP A 95 -22.54 -9.93 2.40
N THR A 96 -22.74 -9.22 1.29
CA THR A 96 -22.99 -9.86 -0.01
C THR A 96 -21.75 -10.58 -0.53
N ILE A 97 -20.58 -9.96 -0.43
CA ILE A 97 -19.30 -10.59 -0.81
C ILE A 97 -19.00 -11.78 0.09
N TYR A 98 -19.19 -11.64 1.40
CA TYR A 98 -18.96 -12.71 2.38
C TYR A 98 -19.81 -13.95 2.07
N LYS A 99 -21.11 -13.77 1.79
CA LYS A 99 -22.00 -14.87 1.36
C LYS A 99 -21.49 -15.56 0.11
N LEU A 100 -21.06 -14.80 -0.90
CA LEU A 100 -20.49 -15.38 -2.13
C LEU A 100 -19.21 -16.18 -1.85
N LEU A 101 -18.33 -15.67 -0.99
CA LEU A 101 -17.07 -16.33 -0.65
C LEU A 101 -17.30 -17.67 0.06
N ILE A 102 -18.22 -17.74 1.02
CA ILE A 102 -18.62 -19.00 1.67
C ILE A 102 -19.14 -20.01 0.66
N GLU A 103 -20.00 -19.57 -0.26
CA GLU A 103 -20.60 -20.47 -1.25
C GLU A 103 -19.58 -21.07 -2.23
N ILE A 104 -18.51 -20.33 -2.55
CA ILE A 104 -17.47 -20.77 -3.50
C ILE A 104 -16.47 -21.73 -2.85
N TYR A 105 -16.32 -21.65 -1.54
CA TYR A 105 -15.42 -22.49 -0.77
C TYR A 105 -16.19 -23.24 0.32
N PRO A 106 -17.15 -24.11 -0.04
CA PRO A 106 -18.01 -24.78 0.93
C PRO A 106 -17.23 -25.75 1.85
N ASN A 107 -16.03 -26.15 1.44
CA ASN A 107 -15.14 -27.04 2.18
C ASN A 107 -14.07 -26.29 2.98
N LYS A 108 -14.15 -24.96 3.04
CA LYS A 108 -13.23 -24.12 3.81
C LYS A 108 -13.93 -23.68 5.10
N ASP A 109 -13.19 -23.66 6.20
CA ASP A 109 -13.78 -23.35 7.50
C ASP A 109 -14.31 -21.91 7.50
N VAL A 110 -15.48 -21.69 8.09
CA VAL A 110 -16.12 -20.36 8.15
C VAL A 110 -15.20 -19.37 8.87
N GLU A 111 -14.40 -19.84 9.82
CA GLU A 111 -13.39 -19.06 10.54
C GLU A 111 -12.27 -18.53 9.63
N ASP A 112 -12.06 -19.13 8.45
CA ASP A 112 -11.10 -18.61 7.46
C ASP A 112 -11.65 -17.41 6.66
N PHE A 113 -12.92 -17.05 6.86
CA PHE A 113 -13.56 -15.88 6.27
C PHE A 113 -13.82 -14.84 7.36
N GLU A 114 -13.16 -13.69 7.24
CA GLU A 114 -13.35 -12.59 8.18
C GLU A 114 -13.87 -11.37 7.44
N ILE A 115 -14.90 -10.73 7.97
CA ILE A 115 -15.26 -9.38 7.51
C ILE A 115 -14.34 -8.41 8.24
N GLN A 116 -13.30 -7.93 7.55
CA GLN A 116 -12.37 -6.95 8.09
C GLN A 116 -12.61 -5.58 7.48
N ARG A 117 -12.99 -4.60 8.31
CA ARG A 117 -12.95 -3.15 7.99
C ARG A 117 -13.42 -2.81 6.55
N LYS A 118 -12.54 -2.76 5.54
CA LYS A 118 -12.90 -2.37 4.15
C LYS A 118 -13.10 -3.54 3.17
N ALA A 119 -12.96 -4.77 3.64
CA ALA A 119 -12.86 -5.95 2.81
C ALA A 119 -13.49 -7.19 3.47
N ALA A 120 -13.85 -8.16 2.65
CA ALA A 120 -13.98 -9.54 3.10
C ALA A 120 -12.62 -10.24 2.90
N THR A 121 -12.03 -10.70 3.99
CA THR A 121 -10.72 -11.37 3.99
C THR A 121 -10.92 -12.87 3.90
N VAL A 122 -10.13 -13.50 3.02
CA VAL A 122 -10.04 -14.96 2.91
C VAL A 122 -8.63 -15.41 3.28
N SER A 123 -8.51 -16.17 4.35
CA SER A 123 -7.24 -16.69 4.85
C SER A 123 -6.94 -18.07 4.29
N PHE A 124 -5.88 -18.22 3.50
CA PHE A 124 -5.49 -19.51 2.93
C PHE A 124 -4.38 -20.18 3.75
N VAL A 125 -4.77 -20.91 4.80
CA VAL A 125 -3.89 -21.57 5.80
C VAL A 125 -2.68 -22.27 5.17
N SER A 126 -2.89 -23.09 4.13
CA SER A 126 -1.82 -23.88 3.49
C SER A 126 -0.71 -23.03 2.86
N SER A 127 -1.07 -21.89 2.26
CA SER A 127 -0.14 -20.93 1.64
C SER A 127 0.31 -19.82 2.60
N GLY A 128 -0.45 -19.63 3.68
CA GLY A 128 -0.34 -18.49 4.59
C GLY A 128 -0.64 -17.13 3.92
N LEU A 129 -1.33 -17.10 2.78
CA LEU A 129 -1.76 -15.89 2.08
C LEU A 129 -3.13 -15.45 2.60
N SER A 130 -3.29 -14.16 2.86
CA SER A 130 -4.61 -13.54 3.05
C SER A 130 -4.98 -12.76 1.80
N VAL A 131 -6.26 -12.82 1.40
CA VAL A 131 -6.78 -12.04 0.27
C VAL A 131 -7.89 -11.13 0.75
N ASP A 132 -7.70 -9.82 0.59
CA ASP A 132 -8.65 -8.80 0.99
C ASP A 132 -9.52 -8.40 -0.21
N VAL A 133 -10.79 -8.76 -0.16
CA VAL A 133 -11.76 -8.44 -1.21
C VAL A 133 -12.45 -7.11 -0.89
N VAL A 134 -12.10 -6.06 -1.62
CA VAL A 134 -12.62 -4.69 -1.44
C VAL A 134 -13.78 -4.43 -2.42
N PRO A 135 -15.02 -4.22 -1.94
CA PRO A 135 -16.12 -3.78 -2.80
C PRO A 135 -15.94 -2.34 -3.28
N VAL A 136 -16.21 -2.12 -4.56
CA VAL A 136 -16.32 -0.79 -5.18
C VAL A 136 -17.57 -0.78 -6.05
N ILE A 137 -18.45 0.21 -5.89
CA ILE A 137 -19.55 0.43 -6.83
C ILE A 137 -18.97 1.05 -8.09
N GLU A 138 -19.10 0.36 -9.22
CA GLU A 138 -18.51 0.81 -10.50
C GLU A 138 -19.14 2.12 -10.97
N ASP A 139 -18.30 3.06 -11.41
CA ASP A 139 -18.78 4.21 -12.20
C ASP A 139 -18.93 3.78 -13.67
N PRO A 140 -20.15 3.71 -14.21
CA PRO A 140 -20.37 3.26 -15.58
C PRO A 140 -19.82 4.24 -16.63
N ASN A 141 -19.58 5.50 -16.26
CA ASN A 141 -19.14 6.56 -17.17
C ASN A 141 -17.62 6.74 -17.18
N LYS A 142 -16.90 6.15 -16.22
CA LYS A 142 -15.47 6.40 -16.01
C LYS A 142 -14.72 5.07 -15.80
N PRO A 143 -14.17 4.46 -16.87
CA PRO A 143 -13.58 3.13 -16.80
C PRO A 143 -12.52 2.97 -15.71
N GLY A 144 -12.70 1.98 -14.83
CA GLY A 144 -11.78 1.70 -13.72
C GLY A 144 -11.97 2.57 -12.49
N TYR A 145 -12.85 3.58 -12.54
CA TYR A 145 -13.28 4.33 -11.37
C TYR A 145 -14.50 3.69 -10.73
N GLY A 146 -14.70 4.02 -9.47
CA GLY A 146 -15.90 3.67 -8.72
C GLY A 146 -15.86 4.26 -7.33
N TRP A 147 -16.84 3.89 -6.52
CA TRP A 147 -17.06 4.44 -5.19
C TRP A 147 -16.75 3.39 -4.12
N GLN A 148 -15.83 3.74 -3.24
CA GLN A 148 -15.50 2.97 -2.05
C GLN A 148 -16.07 3.70 -0.83
N PHE A 149 -16.76 2.97 0.04
CA PHE A 149 -17.26 3.53 1.29
C PHE A 149 -16.17 3.63 2.35
N ASP A 150 -16.13 4.76 3.05
CA ASP A 150 -15.37 4.90 4.27
C ASP A 150 -16.07 4.17 5.43
N LEU A 151 -15.25 3.79 6.40
CA LEU A 151 -15.66 2.98 7.54
C LEU A 151 -16.22 3.77 8.70
N GLN A 152 -15.70 4.98 8.91
CA GLN A 152 -15.98 5.74 10.13
C GLN A 152 -17.27 6.53 9.97
N ASP A 153 -17.47 7.12 8.80
CA ASP A 153 -18.61 7.99 8.52
C ASP A 153 -19.54 7.42 7.43
N GLY A 154 -19.18 6.32 6.78
CA GLY A 154 -19.97 5.72 5.70
C GLY A 154 -19.98 6.56 4.43
N SER A 155 -19.13 7.58 4.30
CA SER A 155 -19.05 8.43 3.12
C SER A 155 -18.52 7.65 1.92
N ALA A 156 -19.06 7.92 0.74
CA ALA A 156 -18.57 7.32 -0.49
C ALA A 156 -17.48 8.19 -1.10
N MET A 157 -16.35 7.56 -1.41
CA MET A 157 -15.18 8.22 -1.98
C MET A 157 -14.86 7.61 -3.34
N GLU A 158 -14.73 8.47 -4.35
CA GLU A 158 -14.29 8.05 -5.67
C GLU A 158 -12.86 7.50 -5.57
N THR A 159 -12.62 6.33 -6.18
CA THR A 159 -11.34 5.63 -6.21
C THR A 159 -11.11 4.99 -7.58
N CYS A 160 -9.85 4.71 -7.90
CA CYS A 160 -9.46 3.97 -9.11
C CYS A 160 -8.20 3.15 -8.80
N ALA A 161 -8.37 1.88 -8.44
CA ALA A 161 -7.25 0.99 -8.16
C ALA A 161 -6.28 0.85 -9.35
N PRO A 162 -6.73 0.69 -10.62
CA PRO A 162 -5.84 0.71 -11.77
C PRO A 162 -5.01 1.99 -11.88
N CYS A 163 -5.59 3.15 -11.59
CA CYS A 163 -4.92 4.45 -11.65
C CYS A 163 -3.84 4.56 -10.58
N GLN A 164 -4.11 4.12 -9.34
CA GLN A 164 -3.12 4.09 -8.27
C GLN A 164 -1.95 3.12 -8.57
N ILE A 165 -2.23 2.00 -9.25
CA ILE A 165 -1.18 1.07 -9.71
C ILE A 165 -0.33 1.75 -10.80
N GLN A 166 -0.98 2.44 -11.73
CA GLN A 166 -0.33 3.17 -12.81
C GLN A 166 0.56 4.29 -12.27
N PHE A 167 0.07 5.07 -11.30
CA PHE A 167 0.83 6.12 -10.60
C PHE A 167 2.18 5.61 -10.06
N VAL A 168 2.17 4.48 -9.34
CA VAL A 168 3.41 3.87 -8.82
C VAL A 168 4.27 3.27 -9.93
N ARG A 169 3.66 2.76 -11.00
CA ARG A 169 4.38 2.24 -12.17
C ARG A 169 5.14 3.35 -12.89
N ASP A 170 4.54 4.52 -13.06
CA ASP A 170 5.16 5.64 -13.76
C ASP A 170 6.38 6.17 -13.01
N ARG A 171 6.29 6.34 -11.68
CA ARG A 171 7.46 6.70 -10.86
C ARG A 171 8.55 5.62 -10.87
N LYS A 172 8.18 4.34 -10.99
CA LYS A 172 9.14 3.25 -11.18
C LYS A 172 9.81 3.25 -12.56
N ASN A 173 9.13 3.75 -13.59
CA ASN A 173 9.70 3.88 -14.92
C ASN A 173 10.65 5.07 -14.99
N GLU A 174 10.32 6.15 -14.29
CA GLU A 174 11.22 7.30 -14.12
C GLU A 174 12.45 6.92 -13.28
N ASP A 175 12.24 6.23 -12.15
CA ASP A 175 13.29 5.83 -11.22
C ASP A 175 13.37 4.30 -11.04
N GLY A 176 14.49 3.74 -11.50
CA GLY A 176 14.94 2.37 -11.33
C GLY A 176 14.68 1.81 -9.92
N ASP A 177 14.93 2.62 -8.91
CA ASP A 177 14.98 2.21 -7.51
C ASP A 177 13.74 2.62 -6.70
N PHE A 178 12.74 3.26 -7.32
CA PHE A 178 11.56 3.79 -6.63
C PHE A 178 10.91 2.76 -5.70
N ARG A 179 10.69 1.54 -6.20
CA ARG A 179 10.06 0.46 -5.42
C ARG A 179 10.97 -0.07 -4.30
N THR A 180 12.29 0.00 -4.47
CA THR A 180 13.27 -0.34 -3.44
C THR A 180 13.21 0.69 -2.32
N LEU A 181 13.22 1.99 -2.66
CA LEU A 181 13.06 3.08 -1.70
C LEU A 181 11.75 2.98 -0.91
N VAL A 182 10.63 2.67 -1.57
CA VAL A 182 9.35 2.43 -0.90
C VAL A 182 9.44 1.25 0.08
N ARG A 183 10.09 0.13 -0.29
CA ARG A 183 10.24 -1.01 0.62
C ARG A 183 11.15 -0.70 1.80
N LEU A 184 12.24 0.05 1.61
CA LEU A 184 13.08 0.55 2.70
C LEU A 184 12.27 1.40 3.68
N ALA A 185 11.52 2.38 3.17
CA ALA A 185 10.66 3.24 3.99
C ALA A 185 9.56 2.46 4.72
N LYS A 186 8.94 1.47 4.06
CA LYS A 186 7.98 0.57 4.73
C LYS A 186 8.64 -0.26 5.83
N LYS A 187 9.86 -0.75 5.60
CA LYS A 187 10.60 -1.53 6.59
C LYS A 187 10.95 -0.70 7.81
N TRP A 188 11.48 0.50 7.60
CA TRP A 188 11.72 1.48 8.67
C TRP A 188 10.44 1.77 9.45
N ARG A 189 9.35 2.13 8.75
CA ARG A 189 8.05 2.40 9.37
C ARG A 189 7.55 1.25 10.24
N ASN A 190 7.71 0.01 9.77
CA ASN A 190 7.32 -1.18 10.52
C ASN A 190 8.21 -1.39 11.76
N HIS A 191 9.53 -1.15 11.65
CA HIS A 191 10.45 -1.28 12.77
C HIS A 191 10.25 -0.21 13.85
N ALA A 192 9.97 1.03 13.42
CA ALA A 192 9.63 2.15 14.30
C ALA A 192 8.17 2.12 14.81
N GLU A 193 7.41 1.07 14.49
CA GLU A 193 6.02 0.85 14.92
C GLU A 193 5.03 2.00 14.59
N LEU A 194 5.32 2.77 13.54
CA LEU A 194 4.55 3.96 13.13
C LEU A 194 3.26 3.59 12.37
N LYS A 195 2.30 2.94 13.03
CA LYS A 195 1.07 2.39 12.42
C LYS A 195 0.21 3.41 11.66
N ALA A 196 0.27 4.69 12.04
CA ALA A 196 -0.44 5.79 11.39
C ALA A 196 0.09 6.10 9.99
N LEU A 197 1.40 5.96 9.77
CA LEU A 197 2.05 6.17 8.48
C LEU A 197 1.76 4.99 7.54
N LYS A 198 0.65 5.06 6.80
CA LYS A 198 0.21 3.99 5.90
C LYS A 198 1.13 3.84 4.69
N SER A 199 1.17 2.63 4.12
CA SER A 199 2.05 2.35 2.97
C SER A 199 1.75 3.21 1.75
N PHE A 200 0.47 3.55 1.51
CA PHE A 200 0.15 4.46 0.41
C PHE A 200 0.66 5.88 0.67
N ILE A 201 0.63 6.36 1.92
CA ILE A 201 1.22 7.65 2.30
C ILE A 201 2.73 7.65 2.03
N ILE A 202 3.45 6.57 2.36
CA ILE A 202 4.87 6.42 2.03
C ILE A 202 5.11 6.48 0.52
N GLU A 203 4.29 5.77 -0.26
CA GLU A 203 4.37 5.78 -1.74
C GLU A 203 4.20 7.20 -2.30
N LEU A 204 3.25 7.97 -1.74
CA LEU A 204 2.98 9.35 -2.17
C LEU A 204 4.07 10.34 -1.75
N ILE A 205 4.59 10.26 -0.52
CA ILE A 205 5.73 11.10 -0.10
C ILE A 205 6.96 10.80 -0.96
N MET A 206 7.26 9.53 -1.22
CA MET A 206 8.39 9.16 -2.07
C MET A 206 8.22 9.66 -3.50
N ALA A 207 7.00 9.57 -4.06
CA ALA A 207 6.68 10.11 -5.38
C ALA A 207 6.84 11.63 -5.42
N TYR A 208 6.38 12.33 -4.39
CA TYR A 208 6.50 13.79 -4.30
C TYR A 208 7.96 14.24 -4.30
N ILE A 209 8.82 13.56 -3.52
CA ILE A 209 10.26 13.87 -3.48
C ILE A 209 10.91 13.58 -4.84
N LEU A 210 10.54 12.48 -5.51
CA LEU A 210 11.02 12.18 -6.86
C LEU A 210 10.61 13.28 -7.85
N ASP A 211 9.35 13.69 -7.86
CA ASP A 211 8.83 14.72 -8.76
C ASP A 211 9.51 16.09 -8.52
N LYS A 212 9.88 16.42 -7.28
CA LYS A 212 10.47 17.72 -6.91
C LYS A 212 11.98 17.80 -7.09
N GLU A 213 12.69 16.74 -6.77
CA GLU A 213 14.14 16.76 -6.62
C GLU A 213 14.86 15.74 -7.52
N GLY A 214 14.10 14.88 -8.21
CA GLY A 214 14.61 13.88 -9.14
C GLY A 214 15.32 12.69 -8.48
N LYS A 215 15.74 11.75 -9.32
CA LYS A 215 16.35 10.46 -8.95
C LYS A 215 17.87 10.49 -8.73
N SER A 216 18.49 11.67 -8.65
CA SER A 216 19.94 11.78 -8.49
C SER A 216 20.43 11.25 -7.13
N GLY A 217 21.63 10.67 -7.11
CA GLY A 217 22.27 10.12 -5.91
C GLY A 217 22.06 8.62 -5.69
N SER A 218 22.77 8.06 -4.70
CA SER A 218 22.62 6.66 -4.30
C SER A 218 21.23 6.37 -3.72
N ILE A 219 20.87 5.09 -3.65
CA ILE A 219 19.64 4.63 -2.97
C ILE A 219 19.67 5.09 -1.51
N GLU A 220 20.80 4.93 -0.83
CA GLU A 220 21.01 5.36 0.56
C GLU A 220 20.74 6.87 0.74
N ARG A 221 21.34 7.71 -0.11
CA ARG A 221 21.13 9.17 -0.06
C ARG A 221 19.68 9.55 -0.30
N ARG A 222 19.00 8.89 -1.24
CA ARG A 222 17.57 9.14 -1.52
C ARG A 222 16.66 8.66 -0.40
N PHE A 223 17.00 7.56 0.28
CA PHE A 223 16.30 7.14 1.48
C PHE A 223 16.50 8.13 2.63
N ARG A 224 17.71 8.65 2.84
CA ARG A 224 17.94 9.74 3.81
C ARG A 224 17.17 11.01 3.44
N ARG A 225 17.05 11.36 2.15
CA ARG A 225 16.20 12.49 1.70
C ARG A 225 14.73 12.30 2.08
N PHE A 226 14.21 11.07 2.00
CA PHE A 226 12.86 10.76 2.49
C PHE A 226 12.68 11.03 3.99
N LEU A 227 13.62 10.55 4.83
CA LEU A 227 13.57 10.80 6.28
C LEU A 227 13.72 12.30 6.59
N LEU A 228 14.66 12.97 5.92
CA LEU A 228 14.91 14.40 6.09
C LEU A 228 13.70 15.24 5.72
N TYR A 229 13.02 14.92 4.60
CA TYR A 229 11.81 15.63 4.19
C TYR A 229 10.74 15.57 5.27
N ILE A 230 10.50 14.39 5.87
CA ILE A 230 9.52 14.23 6.95
C ILE A 230 9.94 15.07 8.17
N ALA A 231 11.21 15.00 8.57
CA ALA A 231 11.73 15.74 9.71
C ALA A 231 11.64 17.27 9.52
N GLN A 232 12.07 17.78 8.37
CA GLN A 232 12.13 19.22 8.09
C GLN A 232 10.77 19.85 7.80
N SER A 233 9.95 19.21 6.96
CA SER A 233 8.60 19.72 6.65
C SER A 233 7.64 19.57 7.84
N GLY A 234 7.96 18.66 8.76
CA GLY A 234 7.04 18.21 9.79
C GLY A 234 5.77 17.58 9.22
N LEU A 235 5.75 17.16 7.95
CA LEU A 235 4.52 16.77 7.22
C LEU A 235 3.43 17.85 7.19
N LYS A 236 3.81 19.13 7.29
CA LYS A 236 2.88 20.26 7.21
C LYS A 236 2.68 20.79 5.78
N ASP A 237 3.59 20.46 4.88
CA ASP A 237 3.45 20.79 3.46
C ASP A 237 2.25 20.05 2.86
N THR A 238 1.47 20.75 2.04
CA THR A 238 0.45 20.11 1.22
C THR A 238 1.10 19.38 0.05
N ILE A 239 0.97 18.05 0.04
CA ILE A 239 1.44 17.22 -1.07
C ILE A 239 0.31 17.05 -2.09
N SER A 240 0.59 17.43 -3.34
CA SER A 240 -0.28 17.24 -4.51
C SER A 240 0.57 16.86 -5.72
N PHE A 241 -0.08 16.33 -6.75
CA PHE A 241 0.57 15.77 -7.93
C PHE A 241 0.05 16.39 -9.23
N PRO A 242 0.83 16.37 -10.33
CA PRO A 242 0.36 16.83 -11.63
C PRO A 242 -0.90 16.12 -12.14
N GLU A 243 -1.16 14.89 -11.69
CA GLU A 243 -2.37 14.13 -12.01
C GLU A 243 -3.65 14.70 -11.39
N ASN A 244 -3.53 15.57 -10.39
CA ASN A 244 -4.69 16.13 -9.71
C ASN A 244 -5.47 17.13 -10.58
N ALA A 245 -6.79 16.96 -10.62
CA ALA A 245 -7.68 17.89 -11.28
C ALA A 245 -8.02 19.09 -10.36
N ALA A 246 -7.92 20.30 -10.91
CA ALA A 246 -8.37 21.51 -10.21
C ALA A 246 -9.91 21.62 -10.20
N PRO A 247 -10.51 22.23 -9.17
CA PRO A 247 -9.87 22.74 -7.97
C PRO A 247 -9.52 21.62 -6.97
N LEU A 248 -8.40 21.76 -6.28
CA LEU A 248 -8.03 20.87 -5.18
C LEU A 248 -9.02 20.99 -4.01
N GLY A 249 -9.12 19.95 -3.18
CA GLY A 249 -9.85 19.99 -1.92
C GLY A 249 -9.19 20.95 -0.92
N MET A 250 -9.99 21.49 -0.02
CA MET A 250 -9.50 22.27 1.13
C MET A 250 -9.60 21.38 2.36
N PHE A 251 -8.48 21.24 3.08
CA PHE A 251 -8.37 20.35 4.23
C PHE A 251 -7.77 21.12 5.40
N SER A 252 -8.23 20.81 6.60
CA SER A 252 -7.69 21.34 7.87
C SER A 252 -7.01 20.26 8.71
N ASP A 253 -6.80 19.08 8.12
CA ASP A 253 -6.17 17.95 8.79
C ASP A 253 -4.69 18.26 9.10
N PRO A 254 -4.10 17.65 10.15
CA PRO A 254 -2.70 17.85 10.52
C PRO A 254 -1.70 17.54 9.39
N VAL A 255 -2.05 16.61 8.51
CA VAL A 255 -1.25 16.19 7.36
C VAL A 255 -2.14 16.18 6.12
N VAL A 256 -1.71 16.85 5.05
CA VAL A 256 -2.48 16.97 3.81
C VAL A 256 -1.70 16.35 2.64
N ILE A 257 -2.15 15.18 2.21
CA ILE A 257 -1.62 14.46 1.05
C ILE A 257 -2.79 14.09 0.15
N ILE A 258 -2.89 14.78 -0.97
CA ILE A 258 -4.02 14.64 -1.88
C ILE A 258 -3.87 13.36 -2.68
N ASP A 259 -4.93 12.55 -2.74
CA ASP A 259 -4.96 11.34 -3.57
C ASP A 259 -4.75 11.75 -5.04
N PRO A 260 -3.77 11.18 -5.77
CA PRO A 260 -3.55 11.50 -7.18
C PRO A 260 -4.78 11.21 -8.06
N VAL A 261 -5.68 10.34 -7.63
CA VAL A 261 -6.88 9.95 -8.37
C VAL A 261 -8.09 10.84 -8.06
N ASN A 262 -8.20 11.33 -6.82
CA ASN A 262 -9.34 12.10 -6.35
C ASN A 262 -8.86 13.34 -5.60
N SER A 263 -8.92 14.48 -6.27
CA SER A 263 -8.42 15.75 -5.73
C SER A 263 -9.22 16.29 -4.54
N LYS A 264 -10.34 15.66 -4.17
CA LYS A 264 -11.14 15.96 -2.98
C LYS A 264 -10.90 14.97 -1.83
N ASN A 265 -9.97 14.04 -2.00
CA ASN A 265 -9.58 13.08 -0.97
C ASN A 265 -8.20 13.43 -0.39
N ASN A 266 -8.13 13.63 0.93
CA ASN A 266 -6.87 13.63 1.67
C ASN A 266 -6.60 12.22 2.21
N VAL A 267 -5.59 11.53 1.67
CA VAL A 267 -5.26 10.15 2.09
C VAL A 267 -4.72 10.07 3.52
N ALA A 268 -4.32 11.20 4.08
CA ALA A 268 -3.73 11.33 5.41
C ALA A 268 -4.68 11.94 6.45
N SER A 269 -5.96 12.12 6.11
CA SER A 269 -6.97 12.76 6.98
C SER A 269 -7.12 12.13 8.36
N ARG A 270 -6.71 10.87 8.51
CA ARG A 270 -6.78 10.13 9.76
C ARG A 270 -5.55 10.26 10.65
N ILE A 271 -4.48 10.89 10.17
CA ILE A 271 -3.29 11.12 11.00
C ILE A 271 -3.60 12.26 11.96
N THR A 272 -3.66 11.95 13.25
CA THR A 272 -3.80 12.96 14.31
C THR A 272 -2.53 13.79 14.46
N GLU A 273 -2.63 14.95 15.09
CA GLU A 273 -1.47 15.81 15.35
C GLU A 273 -0.41 15.10 16.22
N ALA A 274 -0.84 14.30 17.20
CA ALA A 274 0.06 13.51 18.03
C ALA A 274 0.79 12.42 17.22
N GLU A 275 0.09 11.72 16.33
CA GLU A 275 0.70 10.73 15.43
C GLU A 275 1.65 11.40 14.43
N ARG A 276 1.28 12.57 13.89
CA ARG A 276 2.16 13.38 13.02
C ARG A 276 3.46 13.71 13.76
N ALA A 277 3.37 14.25 14.97
CA ALA A 277 4.55 14.60 15.77
C ALA A 277 5.42 13.37 16.07
N ALA A 278 4.83 12.22 16.39
CA ALA A 278 5.55 10.98 16.60
C ALA A 278 6.27 10.49 15.32
N ILE A 279 5.63 10.58 14.15
CA ILE A 279 6.25 10.23 12.86
C ILE A 279 7.43 11.16 12.58
N VAL A 280 7.29 12.46 12.83
CA VAL A 280 8.34 13.46 12.60
C VAL A 280 9.54 13.20 13.50
N ALA A 281 9.33 13.00 14.80
CA ALA A 281 10.41 12.70 15.74
C ALA A 281 11.14 11.40 15.39
N ALA A 282 10.40 10.35 14.99
CA ALA A 282 11.01 9.09 14.55
C ALA A 282 11.80 9.25 13.24
N ALA A 283 11.35 10.10 12.32
CA ALA A 283 12.06 10.38 11.08
C ALA A 283 13.34 11.20 11.31
N GLU A 284 13.31 12.16 12.25
CA GLU A 284 14.48 12.92 12.68
C GLU A 284 15.55 12.01 13.27
N ALA A 285 15.20 11.19 14.27
CA ALA A 285 16.12 10.23 14.87
C ALA A 285 16.68 9.23 13.85
N ALA A 286 15.84 8.72 12.95
CA ALA A 286 16.29 7.82 11.90
C ALA A 286 17.18 8.51 10.87
N TRP A 287 16.94 9.79 10.56
CA TRP A 287 17.81 10.55 9.67
C TRP A 287 19.18 10.76 10.29
N GLU A 288 19.24 11.13 11.57
CA GLU A 288 20.50 11.29 12.31
C GLU A 288 21.30 9.99 12.35
N ALA A 289 20.66 8.86 12.72
CA ALA A 289 21.29 7.55 12.74
C ALA A 289 21.78 7.12 11.34
N ALA A 290 20.97 7.30 10.29
CA ALA A 290 21.40 7.01 8.92
C ALA A 290 22.52 7.93 8.44
N HIS A 291 22.53 9.20 8.86
CA HIS A 291 23.58 10.14 8.52
C HIS A 291 24.91 9.73 9.19
N PHE A 292 24.86 9.39 10.47
CA PHE A 292 25.99 8.87 11.23
C PHE A 292 26.53 7.57 10.62
N ALA A 293 25.66 6.58 10.38
CA ALA A 293 26.04 5.30 9.76
C ALA A 293 26.76 5.49 8.41
N SER A 294 26.27 6.44 7.60
CA SER A 294 26.85 6.78 6.30
C SER A 294 28.22 7.46 6.43
N ALA A 295 28.40 8.32 7.43
CA ALA A 295 29.65 9.04 7.68
C ALA A 295 30.73 8.14 8.30
N GLU A 296 30.35 7.29 9.25
CA GLU A 296 31.26 6.44 10.04
C GLU A 296 31.47 5.05 9.45
N ASP A 297 30.78 4.68 8.36
CA ASP A 297 30.84 3.34 7.77
C ASP A 297 30.37 2.22 8.71
N ASP A 298 29.33 2.50 9.49
CA ASP A 298 28.83 1.56 10.50
C ASP A 298 27.56 0.84 10.03
N ASN A 299 27.74 -0.40 9.57
CA ASN A 299 26.64 -1.27 9.15
C ASN A 299 25.73 -1.72 10.30
N ASP A 300 26.20 -1.70 11.55
CA ASP A 300 25.40 -2.08 12.70
C ASP A 300 24.38 -0.99 13.03
N VAL A 301 24.70 0.28 12.82
CA VAL A 301 23.74 1.40 13.01
C VAL A 301 22.54 1.27 12.07
N TRP A 302 22.71 0.72 10.86
CA TRP A 302 21.58 0.45 9.96
C TRP A 302 20.56 -0.57 10.52
N LYS A 303 20.97 -1.43 11.46
CA LYS A 303 20.06 -2.33 12.16
C LYS A 303 19.13 -1.57 13.12
N GLU A 304 19.48 -0.37 13.58
CA GLU A 304 18.59 0.48 14.37
C GLU A 304 17.41 1.00 13.54
N LEU A 305 17.58 1.12 12.22
CA LEU A 305 16.53 1.58 11.31
C LEU A 305 15.70 0.42 10.76
N PHE A 306 16.36 -0.69 10.42
CA PHE A 306 15.75 -1.78 9.66
C PHE A 306 15.57 -3.07 10.48
N GLY A 307 16.01 -3.06 11.73
CA GLY A 307 15.98 -4.20 12.63
C GLY A 307 17.09 -5.23 12.38
N PRO A 308 17.15 -6.28 13.21
CA PRO A 308 18.27 -7.23 13.27
C PRO A 308 18.44 -8.09 12.01
N ARG A 309 17.46 -8.08 11.10
CA ARG A 309 17.50 -8.82 9.83
C ARG A 309 18.10 -7.99 8.68
N PHE A 310 18.57 -6.77 8.97
CA PHE A 310 19.32 -5.99 8.00
C PHE A 310 20.63 -6.71 7.65
N ARG A 311 20.83 -6.98 6.36
CA ARG A 311 22.07 -7.55 5.81
C ARG A 311 22.21 -7.18 4.33
N VAL A 312 23.45 -6.96 3.92
CA VAL A 312 23.78 -6.47 2.57
C VAL A 312 24.64 -7.44 1.75
N GLU A 313 24.97 -8.59 2.35
CA GLU A 313 25.69 -9.71 1.72
C GLU A 313 25.27 -11.05 2.35
N GLU A 314 25.80 -12.17 1.87
CA GLU A 314 25.62 -13.48 2.49
C GLU A 314 26.49 -13.60 3.74
N ASP A 315 25.99 -14.35 4.75
CA ASP A 315 26.79 -14.66 5.93
C ASP A 315 27.92 -15.62 5.49
N ALA A 316 29.17 -15.32 5.87
CA ALA A 316 30.35 -16.10 5.53
C ALA A 316 30.40 -17.48 6.22
#